data_AF-A0A2V7XSF3-F1
#
_entry.id   AF-A0A2V7XSF3-F1
#
_cell.length_a   1.000
_cell.length_b   1.000
_cell.length_c   1.000
_cell.angle_alpha   90.00
_cell.angle_beta   90.00
_cell.angle_gamma   90.00
#
_symmetry.space_group_name_H-M   'P 1'
#
loop_
_entity.id
_entity.type
_entity.pdbx_description
1 polymer ?
#
loop_
_entity_poly.entity_id
_entity_poly.type
_entity_poly.pdbx_seq_one_letter_code
_entity_poly.pdbx_strand_id
1 'polypeptide(L)'
;MMSQTQTAMFSGSGSPARRVRLALILACVPTTLLLPARALAQTGPELPRVFVDTTYSPPTRGKLIRVKAGGDLQAALDASQPGDVIELQAGATFTGNFILRRKPGTDWIYIRSSAHARLPHAGTRVSPSHASLMPKIDSPNRAPAIRTAAAAHHYRLVGIEVTARGATRSTGP
;
A
#
# COMPACT_ATOMS: atom_id res chain seq x y z
N MET A 1 -89.29 -21.96 4.65
CA MET A 1 -87.89 -22.19 5.03
C MET A 1 -87.71 -21.52 6.39
N MET A 2 -87.46 -22.24 7.49
CA MET A 2 -86.30 -23.11 7.82
C MET A 2 -85.02 -22.29 8.05
N SER A 3 -84.31 -22.40 9.18
CA SER A 3 -84.62 -23.17 10.40
C SER A 3 -83.92 -22.61 11.66
N GLN A 4 -84.09 -23.33 12.77
CA GLN A 4 -83.58 -23.12 14.14
C GLN A 4 -82.02 -23.22 14.23
N THR A 5 -81.30 -23.05 15.35
CA THR A 5 -81.65 -23.40 16.76
C THR A 5 -80.76 -22.74 17.83
N GLN A 6 -81.34 -22.54 19.03
CA GLN A 6 -80.75 -22.63 20.40
C GLN A 6 -79.48 -21.79 20.76
N THR A 7 -79.49 -20.84 21.72
CA THR A 7 -79.76 -20.97 23.18
C THR A 7 -78.67 -21.80 23.88
N ALA A 8 -77.90 -21.32 24.87
CA ALA A 8 -77.84 -20.03 25.59
C ALA A 8 -76.44 -19.87 26.28
N MET A 9 -76.12 -18.96 27.22
CA MET A 9 -76.94 -18.07 28.06
C MET A 9 -76.23 -16.72 28.42
N PHE A 10 -76.18 -16.33 29.71
CA PHE A 10 -76.04 -14.96 30.20
C PHE A 10 -75.52 -14.93 31.66
N SER A 11 -74.44 -14.20 31.97
CA SER A 11 -74.10 -13.57 33.27
C SER A 11 -72.70 -12.92 33.16
N GLY A 12 -72.34 -11.79 33.78
CA GLY A 12 -73.08 -10.88 34.67
C GLY A 12 -72.16 -10.35 35.79
N SER A 13 -72.24 -9.05 36.12
CA SER A 13 -71.35 -8.33 37.07
C SER A 13 -69.90 -8.11 36.56
N GLY A 14 -69.16 -7.07 36.94
CA GLY A 14 -69.54 -5.86 37.68
C GLY A 14 -68.35 -5.17 38.37
N SER A 15 -67.94 -4.00 37.88
CA SER A 15 -67.06 -3.03 38.56
C SER A 15 -67.93 -1.90 39.16
N PRO A 16 -67.49 -1.06 40.14
CA PRO A 16 -66.09 -0.61 40.34
C PRO A 16 -65.63 -0.29 41.80
N ALA A 17 -64.45 0.37 41.90
CA ALA A 17 -63.96 1.20 43.02
C ALA A 17 -63.38 0.44 44.25
N ARG A 18 -62.68 1.06 45.25
CA ARG A 18 -62.51 2.50 45.58
C ARG A 18 -61.27 2.82 46.46
N ARG A 19 -60.28 3.59 45.95
CA ARG A 19 -59.21 4.32 46.72
C ARG A 19 -58.25 3.35 47.49
N VAL A 20 -57.12 3.71 48.13
CA VAL A 20 -56.66 4.87 48.95
C VAL A 20 -55.17 5.19 48.67
N ARG A 21 -54.62 6.29 49.23
CA ARG A 21 -53.22 6.77 49.04
C ARG A 21 -52.28 6.35 50.18
N LEU A 22 -50.97 6.37 49.85
CA LEU A 22 -49.81 6.66 50.71
C LEU A 22 -49.25 5.56 51.64
N ALA A 23 -47.96 5.23 51.43
CA ALA A 23 -47.04 4.55 52.36
C ALA A 23 -45.60 4.99 52.05
N LEU A 24 -44.63 4.70 52.92
CA LEU A 24 -43.35 5.43 53.02
C LEU A 24 -42.10 4.53 52.98
N ILE A 25 -41.09 4.94 52.18
CA ILE A 25 -39.63 4.64 52.21
C ILE A 25 -39.16 3.22 52.60
N LEU A 26 -38.35 2.61 51.73
CA LEU A 26 -37.16 1.85 52.14
C LEU A 26 -36.02 2.02 51.12
N ALA A 27 -34.77 1.96 51.58
CA ALA A 27 -33.59 2.31 50.77
C ALA A 27 -32.84 1.08 50.21
N CYS A 28 -32.30 1.22 49.00
CA CYS A 28 -31.19 0.42 48.49
C CYS A 28 -30.43 1.23 47.44
N VAL A 29 -29.23 1.70 47.79
CA VAL A 29 -28.30 2.33 46.83
C VAL A 29 -27.30 1.26 46.41
N PRO A 30 -27.30 0.80 45.15
CA PRO A 30 -26.33 -0.20 44.70
C PRO A 30 -24.95 0.46 44.55
N THR A 31 -24.02 0.15 45.45
CA THR A 31 -22.62 0.55 45.34
C THR A 31 -21.99 -0.14 44.12
N THR A 32 -22.00 0.54 42.98
CA THR A 32 -21.40 0.03 41.74
C THR A 32 -19.89 -0.04 41.88
N LEU A 33 -19.36 -1.27 41.94
CA LEU A 33 -17.93 -1.53 41.98
C LEU A 33 -17.30 -1.14 40.64
N LEU A 34 -16.83 0.11 40.56
CA LEU A 34 -16.23 0.69 39.36
C LEU A 34 -14.85 0.07 39.10
N LEU A 35 -14.83 -1.05 38.39
CA LEU A 35 -13.59 -1.65 37.86
C LEU A 35 -12.87 -0.61 36.98
N PRO A 36 -11.59 -0.29 37.24
CA PRO A 36 -10.86 0.65 36.41
C PRO A 36 -10.69 0.06 35.01
N ALA A 37 -11.19 0.76 34.00
CA ALA A 37 -11.02 0.35 32.61
C ALA A 37 -9.52 0.30 32.29
N ARG A 38 -9.01 -0.90 31.99
CA ARG A 38 -7.63 -1.09 31.51
C ARG A 38 -7.50 -0.49 30.11
N ALA A 39 -7.21 0.81 30.06
CA ALA A 39 -6.78 1.47 28.85
C ALA A 39 -5.53 0.77 28.32
N LEU A 40 -5.65 0.08 27.19
CA LEU A 40 -4.51 -0.37 26.41
C LEU A 40 -3.85 0.88 25.84
N ALA A 41 -2.86 1.41 26.55
CA ALA A 41 -2.03 2.50 26.04
C ALA A 41 -1.40 2.02 24.72
N GLN A 42 -1.81 2.63 23.60
CA GLN A 42 -1.23 2.33 22.31
C GLN A 42 0.21 2.84 22.30
N THR A 43 1.16 1.94 22.50
CA THR A 43 2.58 2.22 22.29
C THR A 43 2.75 2.76 20.88
N GLY A 44 3.27 3.98 20.76
CA GLY A 44 3.53 4.61 19.47
C GLY A 44 4.53 3.79 18.64
N PRO A 45 4.60 4.02 17.31
CA PRO A 45 5.59 3.37 16.47
C PRO A 45 7.00 3.65 17.00
N GLU A 46 7.78 2.59 17.22
CA GLU A 46 9.15 2.73 17.69
C GLU A 46 10.03 3.42 16.64
N LEU A 47 11.01 4.21 17.09
CA LEU A 47 11.98 4.84 16.20
C LEU A 47 12.85 3.78 15.48
N PRO A 48 13.36 4.07 14.27
CA PRO A 48 14.24 3.15 13.56
C PRO A 48 15.46 2.74 14.38
N ARG A 49 15.51 1.46 14.78
CA ARG A 49 16.64 0.88 15.54
C ARG A 49 17.95 0.78 14.75
N VAL A 50 17.88 0.90 13.42
CA VAL A 50 19.01 0.72 12.49
C VAL A 50 18.91 1.76 11.38
N PHE A 51 20.02 2.44 11.10
CA PHE A 51 20.19 3.23 9.89
C PHE A 51 20.80 2.37 8.79
N VAL A 52 20.16 2.33 7.62
CA VAL A 52 20.69 1.66 6.43
C VAL A 52 21.52 2.67 5.64
N ASP A 53 22.80 2.37 5.38
CA ASP A 53 23.59 3.18 4.46
C ASP A 53 22.99 3.10 3.05
N THR A 54 22.66 4.26 2.50
CA THR A 54 22.09 4.43 1.16
C THR A 54 22.96 5.34 0.29
N THR A 55 24.21 5.59 0.69
CA THR A 55 25.19 6.41 -0.04
C THR A 55 25.30 5.97 -1.51
N TYR A 56 25.32 6.94 -2.44
CA TYR A 56 25.46 6.64 -3.86
C TYR A 56 26.93 6.37 -4.21
N SER A 57 27.28 5.09 -4.33
CA SER A 57 28.62 4.62 -4.70
C SER A 57 28.54 3.76 -5.98
N PRO A 58 28.57 4.39 -7.18
CA PRO A 58 28.53 3.66 -8.44
C PRO A 58 29.84 2.88 -8.65
N PRO A 59 29.81 1.70 -9.30
CA PRO A 59 31.01 0.95 -9.61
C PRO A 59 31.95 1.73 -10.52
N THR A 60 33.25 1.57 -10.29
CA THR A 60 34.31 2.28 -11.01
C THR A 60 35.03 1.42 -12.07
N ARG A 61 34.71 0.13 -12.17
CA ARG A 61 35.44 -0.86 -13.00
C ARG A 61 34.61 -1.58 -14.06
N GLY A 62 33.28 -1.54 -14.00
CA GLY A 62 32.41 -2.18 -14.98
C GLY A 62 32.08 -1.30 -16.19
N LYS A 63 31.33 -1.86 -17.13
CA LYS A 63 30.96 -1.24 -18.40
C LYS A 63 29.78 -0.28 -18.23
N LEU A 64 29.84 0.85 -18.93
CA LEU A 64 28.71 1.76 -19.10
C LEU A 64 27.88 1.34 -20.33
N ILE A 65 26.73 0.71 -20.10
CA ILE A 65 25.80 0.23 -21.15
C ILE A 65 24.71 1.30 -21.35
N ARG A 66 24.79 2.05 -22.44
CA ARG A 66 23.82 3.13 -22.72
C ARG A 66 22.62 2.63 -23.52
N VAL A 67 21.42 2.91 -23.04
CA VAL A 67 20.16 2.61 -23.74
C VAL A 67 19.43 3.93 -24.04
N LYS A 68 19.34 4.28 -25.33
CA LYS A 68 18.60 5.44 -25.83
C LYS A 68 17.10 5.12 -25.95
N ALA A 69 16.28 6.15 -26.19
CA ALA A 69 14.90 5.96 -26.61
C ALA A 69 14.82 5.00 -27.82
N GLY A 70 13.90 4.03 -27.79
CA GLY A 70 13.80 2.97 -28.79
C GLY A 70 14.86 1.86 -28.69
N GLY A 71 15.80 1.92 -27.74
CA GLY A 71 16.77 0.86 -27.48
C GLY A 71 16.22 -0.26 -26.58
N ASP A 72 16.76 -1.46 -26.74
CA ASP A 72 16.33 -2.65 -25.98
C ASP A 72 16.92 -2.65 -24.55
N LEU A 73 16.04 -2.40 -23.57
CA LEU A 73 16.34 -2.47 -22.14
C LEU A 73 16.51 -3.92 -21.65
N GLN A 74 15.81 -4.91 -22.21
CA GLN A 74 15.98 -6.30 -21.79
C GLN A 74 17.33 -6.86 -22.27
N ALA A 75 17.75 -6.57 -23.50
CA ALA A 75 19.09 -6.94 -23.97
C ALA A 75 20.21 -6.30 -23.11
N ALA A 76 20.03 -5.06 -22.66
CA ALA A 76 20.97 -4.41 -21.74
C ALA A 76 21.02 -5.09 -20.35
N LEU A 77 19.85 -5.42 -19.78
CA LEU A 77 19.75 -6.21 -18.53
C LEU A 77 20.39 -7.60 -18.69
N ASP A 78 20.19 -8.25 -19.84
CA ASP A 78 20.70 -9.58 -20.14
C ASP A 78 22.22 -9.59 -20.28
N ALA A 79 22.78 -8.62 -21.00
CA ALA A 79 24.22 -8.50 -21.25
C ALA A 79 25.03 -8.03 -20.02
N SER A 80 24.43 -7.21 -19.14
CA SER A 80 25.13 -6.60 -18.00
C SER A 80 25.79 -7.62 -17.05
N GLN A 81 26.95 -7.25 -16.50
CA GLN A 81 27.70 -8.03 -15.51
C GLN A 81 27.72 -7.30 -14.15
N PRO A 82 28.03 -7.98 -13.04
CA PRO A 82 28.26 -7.33 -11.75
C PRO A 82 29.25 -6.16 -11.88
N GLY A 83 28.91 -5.01 -11.30
CA GLY A 83 29.69 -3.79 -11.46
C GLY A 83 29.38 -2.97 -12.73
N ASP A 84 28.53 -3.43 -13.64
CA ASP A 84 28.10 -2.61 -14.78
C ASP A 84 27.13 -1.49 -14.38
N VAL A 85 27.11 -0.45 -15.21
CA VAL A 85 26.14 0.65 -15.13
C VAL A 85 25.32 0.67 -16.41
N ILE A 86 24.04 0.32 -16.31
CA ILE A 86 23.05 0.55 -17.36
C ILE A 86 22.56 2.00 -17.23
N GLU A 87 22.80 2.80 -18.27
CA GLU A 87 22.48 4.23 -18.32
C GLU A 87 21.38 4.48 -19.35
N LEU A 88 20.17 4.78 -18.84
CA LEU A 88 18.97 4.97 -19.63
C LEU A 88 18.78 6.46 -19.94
N GLN A 89 18.42 6.79 -21.17
CA GLN A 89 18.15 8.16 -21.59
C GLN A 89 17.02 8.79 -20.76
N ALA A 90 17.30 9.92 -20.09
CA ALA A 90 16.31 10.73 -19.39
C ALA A 90 15.17 11.18 -20.32
N GLY A 91 13.93 11.15 -19.84
CA GLY A 91 12.73 11.46 -20.62
C GLY A 91 12.30 10.40 -21.63
N ALA A 92 13.11 9.36 -21.88
CA ALA A 92 12.71 8.23 -22.72
C ALA A 92 11.71 7.32 -22.01
N THR A 93 10.74 6.77 -22.74
CA THR A 93 9.82 5.73 -22.23
C THR A 93 10.23 4.36 -22.78
N PHE A 94 10.39 3.41 -21.88
CA PHE A 94 10.66 2.00 -22.14
C PHE A 94 9.41 1.20 -21.77
N THR A 95 8.58 0.88 -22.76
CA THR A 95 7.34 0.13 -22.54
C THR A 95 7.61 -1.38 -22.59
N GLY A 96 7.31 -2.11 -21.52
CA GLY A 96 7.54 -3.56 -21.43
C GLY A 96 7.39 -4.14 -20.03
N ASN A 97 7.73 -5.43 -19.89
CA ASN A 97 7.71 -6.17 -18.62
C ASN A 97 9.10 -6.76 -18.36
N PHE A 98 10.01 -5.94 -17.84
CA PHE A 98 11.43 -6.24 -17.79
C PHE A 98 11.80 -7.18 -16.65
N ILE A 99 12.73 -8.10 -16.89
CA ILE A 99 13.17 -9.13 -15.94
C ILE A 99 14.61 -8.85 -15.51
N LEU A 100 14.80 -8.57 -14.22
CA LEU A 100 16.11 -8.55 -13.57
C LEU A 100 16.52 -10.00 -13.29
N ARG A 101 17.44 -10.55 -14.10
CA ARG A 101 17.89 -11.95 -13.99
C ARG A 101 18.89 -12.13 -12.84
N ARG A 102 19.05 -13.35 -12.33
CA ARG A 102 20.19 -13.66 -11.45
C ARG A 102 21.50 -13.49 -12.21
N LYS A 103 22.50 -12.90 -11.55
CA LYS A 103 23.90 -12.81 -12.00
C LYS A 103 24.79 -13.48 -10.95
N PRO A 104 25.92 -14.11 -11.33
CA PRO A 104 26.91 -14.59 -10.35
C PRO A 104 27.63 -13.39 -9.70
N GLY A 105 28.23 -13.56 -8.52
CA GLY A 105 29.01 -12.50 -7.85
C GLY A 105 28.19 -11.52 -6.99
N THR A 106 28.89 -10.54 -6.42
CA THR A 106 28.39 -9.65 -5.35
C THR A 106 28.43 -8.15 -5.70
N ASP A 107 29.08 -7.76 -6.80
CA ASP A 107 29.12 -6.35 -7.20
C ASP A 107 27.77 -5.84 -7.72
N TRP A 108 27.46 -4.59 -7.40
CA TRP A 108 26.17 -3.99 -7.75
C TRP A 108 26.06 -3.63 -9.23
N ILE A 109 24.91 -3.94 -9.83
CA ILE A 109 24.52 -3.45 -11.16
C ILE A 109 23.62 -2.24 -10.98
N TYR A 110 24.05 -1.09 -11.50
CA TYR A 110 23.29 0.16 -11.39
C TYR A 110 22.45 0.38 -12.65
N ILE A 111 21.16 0.67 -12.48
CA ILE A 111 20.24 1.05 -13.55
C ILE A 111 19.87 2.51 -13.30
N ARG A 112 20.47 3.46 -14.03
CA ARG A 112 20.39 4.90 -13.74
C ARG A 112 19.86 5.73 -14.90
N SER A 113 19.24 6.85 -14.58
CA SER A 113 19.02 7.94 -15.55
C SER A 113 20.35 8.52 -16.03
N SER A 114 20.46 8.84 -17.31
CA SER A 114 21.56 9.66 -17.86
C SER A 114 21.63 11.07 -17.26
N ALA A 115 20.54 11.56 -16.66
CA ALA A 115 20.47 12.83 -15.95
C ALA A 115 20.45 12.71 -14.41
N HIS A 116 20.81 11.54 -13.85
CA HIS A 116 20.80 11.28 -12.40
C HIS A 116 21.50 12.36 -11.55
N ALA A 117 22.62 12.92 -12.04
CA ALA A 117 23.37 13.97 -11.35
C ALA A 117 22.65 15.34 -11.28
N ARG A 118 21.49 15.49 -11.94
CA ARG A 118 20.61 16.67 -11.87
C ARG A 118 19.36 16.45 -11.01
N LEU A 119 19.20 15.26 -10.43
CA LEU A 119 18.13 14.99 -9.46
C LEU A 119 18.49 15.58 -8.08
N PRO A 120 17.51 15.75 -7.18
CA PRO A 120 17.79 16.19 -5.81
C PRO A 120 18.80 15.28 -5.11
N HIS A 121 19.66 15.89 -4.29
CA HIS A 121 20.68 15.20 -3.51
C HIS A 121 20.06 14.24 -2.47
N ALA A 122 20.83 13.25 -2.02
CA ALA A 122 20.39 12.28 -1.01
C ALA A 122 19.88 13.00 0.26
N GLY A 123 18.67 12.63 0.71
CA GLY A 123 17.94 13.32 1.78
C GLY A 123 16.83 14.25 1.27
N THR A 124 16.94 14.80 0.06
CA THR A 124 15.86 15.58 -0.57
C THR A 124 14.94 14.68 -1.41
N ARG A 125 13.62 14.91 -1.32
CA ARG A 125 12.60 14.11 -2.02
C ARG A 125 12.47 14.52 -3.49
N VAL A 126 12.37 13.53 -4.38
CA VAL A 126 11.95 13.76 -5.78
C VAL A 126 10.49 14.23 -5.85
N SER A 127 10.20 15.10 -6.82
CA SER A 127 8.88 15.68 -7.10
C SER A 127 8.57 15.63 -8.61
N PRO A 128 7.29 15.78 -9.04
CA PRO A 128 6.90 15.61 -10.45
C PRO A 128 7.62 16.51 -11.47
N SER A 129 8.11 17.69 -11.05
CA SER A 129 8.89 18.58 -11.93
C SER A 129 10.23 17.98 -12.39
N HIS A 130 10.70 16.91 -11.74
CA HIS A 130 11.92 16.19 -12.09
C HIS A 130 11.70 15.05 -13.10
N ALA A 131 10.45 14.76 -13.51
CA ALA A 131 10.15 13.61 -14.37
C ALA A 131 10.89 13.64 -15.72
N SER A 132 11.15 14.82 -16.29
CA SER A 132 11.96 14.97 -17.51
C SER A 132 13.44 14.59 -17.36
N LEU A 133 13.93 14.48 -16.11
CA LEU A 133 15.27 14.00 -15.77
C LEU A 133 15.29 12.47 -15.52
N MET A 134 14.17 11.78 -15.68
CA MET A 134 14.00 10.37 -15.37
C MET A 134 13.57 9.61 -16.65
N PRO A 135 14.14 8.43 -16.95
CA PRO A 135 13.51 7.49 -17.88
C PRO A 135 12.24 6.94 -17.24
N LYS A 136 11.22 6.65 -18.06
CA LYS A 136 9.99 5.99 -17.64
C LYS A 136 10.00 4.53 -18.06
N ILE A 137 9.69 3.62 -17.15
CA ILE A 137 9.46 2.20 -17.44
C ILE A 137 7.94 1.95 -17.29
N ASP A 138 7.25 1.74 -18.41
CA ASP A 138 5.78 1.57 -18.45
C ASP A 138 5.38 0.12 -18.72
N SER A 139 4.53 -0.48 -17.89
CA SER A 139 3.91 -1.77 -18.21
C SER A 139 2.75 -1.58 -19.18
N PRO A 140 2.78 -2.18 -20.40
CA PRO A 140 1.68 -2.10 -21.36
C PRO A 140 0.42 -2.88 -20.92
N ASN A 141 0.49 -3.60 -19.80
CA ASN A 141 -0.55 -4.52 -19.33
C ASN A 141 -0.59 -4.56 -17.77
N ARG A 142 -1.29 -5.56 -17.21
CA ARG A 142 -1.46 -5.71 -15.75
C ARG A 142 -0.29 -6.40 -15.03
N ALA A 143 0.70 -6.93 -15.74
CA ALA A 143 1.88 -7.54 -15.13
C ALA A 143 2.87 -6.45 -14.65
N PRO A 144 3.79 -6.76 -13.72
CA PRO A 144 4.78 -5.80 -13.25
C PRO A 144 5.65 -5.25 -14.38
N ALA A 145 5.89 -3.94 -14.39
CA ALA A 145 6.81 -3.27 -15.32
C ALA A 145 8.26 -3.77 -15.14
N ILE A 146 8.62 -4.11 -13.90
CA ILE A 146 9.91 -4.70 -13.52
C ILE A 146 9.62 -5.91 -12.62
N ARG A 147 10.29 -7.04 -12.86
CA ARG A 147 10.20 -8.27 -12.06
C ARG A 147 11.59 -8.84 -11.81
N THR A 148 11.88 -9.26 -10.58
CA THR A 148 13.08 -10.05 -10.26
C THR A 148 12.87 -11.52 -10.61
N ALA A 149 13.88 -12.15 -11.18
CA ALA A 149 13.97 -13.61 -11.26
C ALA A 149 14.28 -14.20 -9.87
N ALA A 150 14.08 -15.52 -9.71
CA ALA A 150 14.48 -16.22 -8.49
C ALA A 150 15.98 -16.00 -8.20
N ALA A 151 16.30 -15.64 -6.95
CA ALA A 151 17.64 -15.28 -6.50
C ALA A 151 18.35 -14.18 -7.32
N ALA A 152 17.62 -13.26 -7.95
CA ALA A 152 18.18 -12.00 -8.44
C ALA A 152 18.46 -11.03 -7.28
N HIS A 153 19.63 -10.40 -7.29
CA HIS A 153 20.19 -9.60 -6.19
C HIS A 153 21.13 -8.52 -6.71
N HIS A 154 21.55 -7.58 -5.84
CA HIS A 154 22.56 -6.55 -6.14
C HIS A 154 22.21 -5.61 -7.32
N TYR A 155 20.90 -5.37 -7.55
CA TYR A 155 20.43 -4.36 -8.51
C TYR A 155 20.04 -3.06 -7.81
N ARG A 156 20.53 -1.91 -8.30
CA ARG A 156 20.19 -0.59 -7.77
C ARG A 156 19.62 0.33 -8.84
N LEU A 157 18.34 0.68 -8.70
CA LEU A 157 17.64 1.62 -9.58
C LEU A 157 17.84 3.05 -9.08
N VAL A 158 18.20 3.98 -9.96
CA VAL A 158 18.56 5.36 -9.58
C VAL A 158 17.93 6.38 -10.53
N GLY A 159 16.94 7.12 -10.02
CA GLY A 159 16.28 8.17 -10.79
C GLY A 159 15.38 7.65 -11.91
N ILE A 160 14.71 6.52 -11.70
CA ILE A 160 13.83 5.85 -12.67
C ILE A 160 12.38 6.10 -12.29
N GLU A 161 11.54 6.52 -13.25
CA GLU A 161 10.09 6.54 -13.07
C GLU A 161 9.52 5.17 -13.48
N VAL A 162 8.61 4.61 -12.68
CA VAL A 162 7.96 3.32 -12.97
C VAL A 162 6.46 3.51 -13.00
N THR A 163 5.83 3.10 -14.09
CA THR A 163 4.40 3.19 -14.35
C THR A 163 3.84 1.82 -14.73
N ALA A 164 2.58 1.55 -14.39
CA ALA A 164 1.88 0.37 -14.85
C ALA A 164 0.40 0.70 -15.11
N ARG A 165 -0.20 0.03 -16.10
CA ARG A 165 -1.62 0.23 -16.46
C ARG A 165 -2.54 -0.47 -15.46
N GLY A 166 -2.73 0.18 -14.31
CA GLY A 166 -3.73 -0.20 -13.32
C GLY A 166 -5.16 0.05 -13.82
N ALA A 167 -6.07 -0.86 -13.48
CA ALA A 167 -7.50 -0.69 -13.73
C ALA A 167 -8.18 -0.03 -12.52
N THR A 168 -7.75 1.18 -12.17
CA THR A 168 -8.34 1.99 -11.11
C THR A 168 -9.46 2.87 -11.66
N ARG A 169 -10.70 2.35 -11.70
CA ARG A 169 -11.88 3.22 -11.66
C ARG A 169 -11.83 3.95 -10.32
N SER A 170 -11.74 5.28 -10.36
CA SER A 170 -11.87 6.10 -9.15
C SER A 170 -13.33 6.09 -8.70
N THR A 171 -13.70 5.10 -7.89
CA THR A 171 -14.96 5.11 -7.15
C THR A 171 -14.73 5.90 -5.86
N GLY A 172 -14.70 7.22 -5.99
CA GLY A 172 -14.80 8.11 -4.84
C GLY A 172 -16.21 8.02 -4.20
N PRO A 173 -16.35 8.45 -2.94
CA PRO A 173 -17.66 8.72 -2.34
C PRO A 173 -18.35 9.93 -3.00
#